data_AF-A0A9D7EMA5-F1
#
_entry.id   AF-A0A9D7EMA5-F1
#
_cell.length_a   1.000
_cell.length_b   1.000
_cell.length_c   1.000
_cell.angle_alpha   90.00
_cell.angle_beta   90.00
_cell.angle_gamma   90.00
#
_symmetry.space_group_name_H-M   'P 1'
#
loop_
_entity.id
_entity.type
_entity.pdbx_description
1 polymer ?
#
loop_
_entity_poly.entity_id
_entity_poly.type
_entity_poly.pdbx_seq_one_letter_code
_entity_poly.pdbx_strand_id
1 'polypeptide(L)'
;MLVRTFALIILMHVATQNGFGKTCLECHETTTPGVVTDWRLSKHSLNDVTCESCHGSAHQNELDAAKAETPTLATCAQCHGDQAAQFGNGKHALAWASMTAMPTTHALPMALTEGMKGCGGCHKLGDKGEAEVKRLKAEGSKFGHASCDACHTRHTFSKVEAQQPQACQTCHMGFDHPQWEMYSASKHGVRYLLKQNGTLSETIAAPTCQTCHMADGNHEVRTAWGFLAVRLPLAEDSVWKADQVTILQALGVLDPTGNPTGRLDVVKAADVARLTQESFDIERNKMVSICGDCHSENFAKAELAKGDDMIREADHLLAEAIRIIASLYQDGILAKPEGYATAFPDLLTFHDAPTVIEQQLFQMHLEHRMRAFQGTFHANPDYALWYGWSEMVRDLSEIREMAADLRREHR
;
A
#
# COMPACT_ATOMS: atom_id res chain seq x y z
N MET A 1 -51.21 84.64 -7.45
CA MET A 1 -49.78 84.74 -7.81
C MET A 1 -48.95 84.38 -6.58
N LEU A 2 -47.78 83.79 -6.78
CA LEU A 2 -46.83 83.22 -5.80
C LEU A 2 -47.00 81.72 -5.46
N VAL A 3 -46.59 80.92 -6.45
CA VAL A 3 -45.58 79.84 -6.39
C VAL A 3 -45.33 79.23 -5.01
N ARG A 4 -45.80 77.98 -4.82
CA ARG A 4 -45.37 77.07 -3.75
C ARG A 4 -44.12 76.32 -4.19
N THR A 5 -42.98 76.60 -3.55
CA THR A 5 -41.74 75.85 -3.72
C THR A 5 -41.83 74.59 -2.85
N PHE A 6 -42.02 73.42 -3.46
CA PHE A 6 -41.84 72.13 -2.80
C PHE A 6 -40.37 71.73 -2.92
N ALA A 7 -39.65 71.74 -1.80
CA ALA A 7 -38.32 71.16 -1.71
C ALA A 7 -38.45 69.62 -1.72
N LEU A 8 -38.01 69.00 -2.81
CA LEU A 8 -37.91 67.55 -2.94
C LEU A 8 -36.67 67.09 -2.18
N ILE A 9 -36.84 66.54 -0.97
CA ILE A 9 -35.75 65.86 -0.26
C ILE A 9 -35.54 64.51 -0.94
N ILE A 10 -34.52 64.42 -1.79
CA ILE A 10 -34.03 63.15 -2.33
C ILE A 10 -33.26 62.44 -1.22
N LEU A 11 -33.92 61.52 -0.53
CA LEU A 11 -33.23 60.50 0.28
C LEU A 11 -32.50 59.56 -0.70
N MET A 12 -31.23 59.84 -0.98
CA MET A 12 -30.33 58.84 -1.53
C MET A 12 -30.17 57.74 -0.49
N HIS A 13 -30.91 56.65 -0.67
CA HIS A 13 -30.57 55.38 -0.07
C HIS A 13 -29.23 54.96 -0.67
N VAL A 14 -28.15 55.20 0.07
CA VAL A 14 -26.90 54.46 -0.12
C VAL A 14 -27.26 53.02 0.16
N ALA A 15 -27.53 52.26 -0.90
CA ALA A 15 -27.51 50.81 -0.83
C ALA A 15 -26.10 50.44 -0.39
N THR A 16 -25.94 50.16 0.89
CA THR A 16 -24.79 49.43 1.39
C THR A 16 -24.78 48.12 0.61
N GLN A 17 -23.89 48.01 -0.37
CA GLN A 17 -23.51 46.72 -0.91
C GLN A 17 -22.89 45.94 0.26
N ASN A 18 -23.74 45.17 0.95
CA ASN A 18 -23.25 44.02 1.69
C ASN A 18 -22.57 43.14 0.64
N GLY A 19 -21.24 43.16 0.64
CA GLY A 19 -20.44 42.23 -0.14
C GLY A 19 -20.78 40.83 0.34
N PHE A 20 -21.73 40.18 -0.32
CA PHE A 20 -21.86 38.74 -0.26
C PHE A 20 -20.56 38.19 -0.84
N GLY A 21 -19.73 37.57 0.01
CA GLY A 21 -18.58 36.82 -0.46
C GLY A 21 -19.03 35.83 -1.53
N LYS A 22 -18.23 35.68 -2.58
CA LYS A 22 -18.51 34.69 -3.64
C LYS A 22 -18.65 33.32 -3.00
N THR A 23 -19.63 32.53 -3.42
CA THR A 23 -19.73 31.13 -2.97
C THR A 23 -18.48 30.36 -3.40
N CYS A 24 -18.17 29.24 -2.72
CA CYS A 24 -17.02 28.40 -3.10
C CYS A 24 -17.02 28.09 -4.60
N LEU A 25 -18.20 27.74 -5.15
CA LEU A 25 -18.38 27.43 -6.57
C LEU A 25 -18.11 28.64 -7.46
N GLU A 26 -18.68 29.80 -7.18
CA GLU A 26 -18.51 31.02 -7.99
C GLU A 26 -17.04 31.42 -8.12
N CYS A 27 -16.24 31.27 -7.06
CA CYS A 27 -14.81 31.56 -7.12
C CYS A 27 -14.04 30.44 -7.81
N HIS A 28 -14.26 29.18 -7.43
CA HIS A 28 -13.50 28.04 -7.92
C HIS A 28 -13.82 27.65 -9.37
N GLU A 29 -14.95 28.08 -9.93
CA GLU A 29 -15.21 27.99 -11.38
C GLU A 29 -14.16 28.72 -12.20
N THR A 30 -13.63 29.83 -11.67
CA THR A 30 -12.59 30.60 -12.35
C THR A 30 -11.19 30.16 -11.90
N THR A 31 -10.98 29.94 -10.60
CA THR A 31 -9.65 29.67 -10.03
C THR A 31 -9.21 28.21 -10.22
N THR A 32 -10.12 27.24 -10.09
CA THR A 32 -9.83 25.80 -10.24
C THR A 32 -10.95 25.09 -11.00
N PRO A 33 -11.21 25.43 -12.28
CA PRO A 33 -12.35 24.92 -13.04
C PRO A 33 -12.41 23.39 -13.12
N GLY A 34 -11.26 22.71 -13.15
CA GLY A 34 -11.19 21.24 -13.16
C GLY A 34 -11.77 20.62 -11.89
N VAL A 35 -11.47 21.18 -10.71
CA VAL A 35 -12.01 20.69 -9.43
C VAL A 35 -13.53 20.82 -9.38
N VAL A 36 -14.07 21.95 -9.85
CA VAL A 36 -15.53 22.18 -9.91
C VAL A 36 -16.17 21.23 -10.93
N THR A 37 -15.50 20.98 -12.06
CA THR A 37 -15.98 20.04 -13.08
C THR A 37 -16.06 18.62 -12.52
N ASP A 38 -15.00 18.13 -11.88
CA ASP A 38 -14.97 16.81 -11.25
C ASP A 38 -16.05 16.68 -10.16
N TRP A 39 -16.18 17.69 -9.29
CA TRP A 39 -17.22 17.69 -8.26
C TRP A 39 -18.63 17.64 -8.87
N ARG A 40 -18.90 18.40 -9.94
CA ARG A 40 -20.18 18.35 -10.66
C ARG A 40 -20.49 17.00 -11.29
N LEU A 41 -19.45 16.24 -11.67
CA LEU A 41 -19.60 14.88 -12.19
C LEU A 41 -19.77 13.85 -11.07
N SER A 42 -19.41 14.19 -9.84
CA SER A 42 -19.51 13.31 -8.69
C SER A 42 -20.96 13.11 -8.24
N LYS A 43 -21.23 11.96 -7.62
CA LYS A 43 -22.49 11.73 -6.90
C LYS A 43 -22.67 12.66 -5.70
N HIS A 44 -21.58 13.21 -5.13
CA HIS A 44 -21.66 14.16 -4.03
C HIS A 44 -22.42 15.43 -4.41
N SER A 45 -22.17 15.98 -5.61
CA SER A 45 -22.93 17.15 -6.09
C SER A 45 -24.42 16.88 -6.28
N LEU A 46 -24.80 15.63 -6.56
CA LEU A 46 -26.19 15.21 -6.74
C LEU A 46 -26.89 14.89 -5.40
N ASN A 47 -26.16 14.83 -4.29
CA ASN A 47 -26.67 14.46 -2.97
C ASN A 47 -26.34 15.53 -1.92
N ASP A 48 -26.32 16.81 -2.34
CA ASP A 48 -26.14 17.99 -1.48
C ASP A 48 -24.85 18.00 -0.63
N VAL A 49 -23.82 17.24 -1.02
CA VAL A 49 -22.50 17.30 -0.39
C VAL A 49 -21.70 18.42 -1.05
N THR A 50 -21.56 19.53 -0.33
CA THR A 50 -20.93 20.76 -0.81
C THR A 50 -19.42 20.74 -0.59
N CYS A 51 -18.72 21.77 -1.10
CA CYS A 51 -17.30 21.98 -0.81
C CYS A 51 -17.06 22.11 0.71
N GLU A 52 -17.93 22.85 1.39
CA GLU A 52 -17.85 23.12 2.83
C GLU A 52 -18.09 21.86 3.67
N SER A 53 -18.91 20.90 3.17
CA SER A 53 -19.13 19.62 3.85
C SER A 53 -17.83 18.84 4.10
N CYS A 54 -16.81 19.03 3.26
CA CYS A 54 -15.53 18.34 3.36
C CYS A 54 -14.38 19.26 3.82
N HIS A 55 -14.41 20.53 3.42
CA HIS A 55 -13.31 21.48 3.64
C HIS A 55 -13.61 22.53 4.72
N GLY A 56 -14.76 22.43 5.39
CA GLY A 56 -15.21 23.42 6.36
C GLY A 56 -15.51 24.77 5.71
N SER A 57 -15.88 25.74 6.55
CA SER A 57 -16.29 27.09 6.12
C SER A 57 -15.28 28.17 6.52
N ALA A 58 -14.09 27.82 7.02
CA ALA A 58 -13.16 28.81 7.55
C ALA A 58 -12.40 29.59 6.45
N HIS A 59 -12.28 29.03 5.25
CA HIS A 59 -11.75 29.70 4.06
C HIS A 59 -12.86 30.50 3.38
N GLN A 60 -12.62 31.80 3.18
CA GLN A 60 -13.63 32.76 2.71
C GLN A 60 -13.15 33.58 1.49
N ASN A 61 -11.85 33.66 1.25
CA ASN A 61 -11.26 34.40 0.13
C ASN A 61 -9.84 33.92 -0.21
N GLU A 62 -9.29 34.36 -1.33
CA GLU A 62 -7.99 33.94 -1.87
C GLU A 62 -6.80 34.11 -0.91
N LEU A 63 -6.89 35.00 0.08
CA LEU A 63 -5.82 35.26 1.04
C LEU A 63 -5.80 34.26 2.20
N ASP A 64 -6.87 33.47 2.38
CA ASP A 64 -7.01 32.56 3.50
C ASP A 64 -7.29 31.10 3.13
N ALA A 65 -6.88 30.68 1.93
CA ALA A 65 -6.95 29.29 1.46
C ALA A 65 -6.37 28.26 2.46
N ALA A 66 -5.39 28.66 3.27
CA ALA A 66 -4.81 27.80 4.30
C ALA A 66 -5.77 27.44 5.45
N LYS A 67 -6.89 28.15 5.59
CA LYS A 67 -7.93 27.83 6.58
C LYS A 67 -8.87 26.71 6.14
N ALA A 68 -8.82 26.30 4.87
CA ALA A 68 -9.60 25.16 4.40
C ALA A 68 -9.13 23.88 5.12
N GLU A 69 -10.08 23.10 5.59
CA GLU A 69 -9.80 21.81 6.21
C GLU A 69 -9.36 20.79 5.15
N THR A 70 -8.51 19.87 5.58
CA THR A 70 -8.06 18.75 4.75
C THR A 70 -8.85 17.52 5.15
N PRO A 71 -9.66 16.93 4.24
CA PRO A 71 -10.43 15.75 4.55
C PRO A 71 -9.54 14.60 5.02
N THR A 72 -9.96 13.90 6.07
CA THR A 72 -9.33 12.69 6.61
C THR A 72 -10.31 11.53 6.55
N LEU A 73 -9.90 10.33 6.97
CA LEU A 73 -10.81 9.20 7.16
C LEU A 73 -12.01 9.59 8.07
N ALA A 74 -11.76 10.38 9.12
CA ALA A 74 -12.80 10.84 10.04
C ALA A 74 -13.83 11.75 9.36
N THR A 75 -13.43 12.57 8.38
CA THR A 75 -14.35 13.39 7.58
C THR A 75 -15.30 12.48 6.78
N CYS A 76 -14.75 11.45 6.13
CA CYS A 76 -15.55 10.50 5.34
C CYS A 76 -16.47 9.63 6.21
N ALA A 77 -16.00 9.23 7.40
CA ALA A 77 -16.72 8.36 8.33
C ALA A 77 -18.03 8.97 8.86
N GLN A 78 -18.20 10.30 8.78
CA GLN A 78 -19.45 10.98 9.16
C GLN A 78 -20.65 10.50 8.33
N CYS A 79 -20.41 10.10 7.06
CA CYS A 79 -21.43 9.60 6.15
C CYS A 79 -21.19 8.14 5.71
N HIS A 80 -19.94 7.68 5.70
CA HIS A 80 -19.52 6.37 5.20
C HIS A 80 -18.95 5.48 6.32
N GLY A 81 -19.71 5.33 7.42
CA GLY A 81 -19.27 4.61 8.62
C GLY A 81 -18.84 3.16 8.35
N ASP A 82 -19.61 2.43 7.54
CA ASP A 82 -19.31 1.02 7.22
C ASP A 82 -18.01 0.86 6.43
N GLN A 83 -17.82 1.66 5.38
CA GLN A 83 -16.59 1.62 4.57
C GLN A 83 -15.38 2.09 5.38
N ALA A 84 -15.55 3.10 6.24
CA ALA A 84 -14.47 3.58 7.11
C ALA A 84 -14.06 2.51 8.14
N ALA A 85 -15.01 1.80 8.74
CA ALA A 85 -14.74 0.71 9.66
C ALA A 85 -14.01 -0.46 8.97
N GLN A 86 -14.49 -0.88 7.79
CA GLN A 86 -13.83 -1.90 6.98
C GLN A 86 -12.40 -1.50 6.58
N PHE A 87 -12.22 -0.27 6.08
CA PHE A 87 -10.90 0.25 5.73
C PHE A 87 -9.96 0.26 6.94
N GLY A 88 -10.44 0.72 8.10
CA GLY A 88 -9.69 0.77 9.36
C GLY A 88 -9.19 -0.59 9.85
N ASN A 89 -9.92 -1.66 9.56
CA ASN A 89 -9.51 -3.04 9.86
C ASN A 89 -8.59 -3.64 8.77
N GLY A 90 -8.49 -2.99 7.62
CA GLY A 90 -7.67 -3.42 6.49
C GLY A 90 -6.22 -2.98 6.60
N LYS A 91 -5.33 -3.64 5.86
CA LYS A 91 -3.89 -3.32 5.88
C LYS A 91 -3.56 -1.94 5.32
N HIS A 92 -4.39 -1.42 4.42
CA HIS A 92 -4.21 -0.08 3.86
C HIS A 92 -4.30 1.03 4.90
N ALA A 93 -5.13 0.90 5.94
CA ALA A 93 -5.18 1.88 7.03
C ALA A 93 -3.84 1.95 7.80
N LEU A 94 -3.10 0.84 7.86
CA LEU A 94 -1.81 0.75 8.55
C LEU A 94 -0.61 1.11 7.65
N ALA A 95 -0.83 1.57 6.42
CA ALA A 95 0.25 1.82 5.46
C ALA A 95 1.22 2.90 5.94
N TRP A 96 0.72 3.99 6.54
CA TRP A 96 1.56 5.07 7.05
C TRP A 96 2.42 4.59 8.23
N ALA A 97 1.79 3.94 9.21
CA ALA A 97 2.49 3.38 10.36
C ALA A 97 3.54 2.34 9.96
N SER A 98 3.23 1.48 8.98
CA SER A 98 4.18 0.51 8.44
C SER A 98 5.39 1.20 7.81
N MET A 99 5.18 2.26 7.02
CA MET A 99 6.28 3.02 6.41
C MET A 99 7.14 3.71 7.47
N THR A 100 6.54 4.36 8.47
CA THR A 100 7.31 5.09 9.49
C THR A 100 8.03 4.17 10.47
N ALA A 101 7.59 2.91 10.60
CA ALA A 101 8.24 1.90 11.42
C ALA A 101 9.47 1.25 10.74
N MET A 102 9.66 1.46 9.43
CA MET A 102 10.78 0.86 8.71
C MET A 102 12.11 1.51 9.15
N PRO A 103 13.12 0.71 9.59
CA PRO A 103 14.37 1.24 10.17
C PRO A 103 15.21 2.12 9.24
N THR A 104 14.92 2.12 7.94
CA THR A 104 15.74 2.76 6.92
C THR A 104 15.03 3.98 6.31
N THR A 105 13.76 4.21 6.65
CA THR A 105 12.97 5.34 6.13
C THR A 105 13.59 6.69 6.48
N HIS A 106 14.27 6.79 7.62
CA HIS A 106 14.99 8.01 8.04
C HIS A 106 16.18 8.35 7.12
N ALA A 107 16.74 7.37 6.41
CA ALA A 107 17.86 7.57 5.50
C ALA A 107 17.41 8.04 4.10
N LEU A 108 16.10 8.01 3.81
CA LEU A 108 15.57 8.45 2.53
C LEU A 108 15.57 9.99 2.44
N PRO A 109 15.81 10.56 1.25
CA PRO A 109 15.59 11.97 1.01
C PRO A 109 14.17 12.38 1.41
N MET A 110 14.04 13.50 2.13
CA MET A 110 12.73 14.03 2.58
C MET A 110 11.74 14.18 1.41
N ALA A 111 12.22 14.44 0.20
CA ALA A 111 11.37 14.52 -1.00
C ALA A 111 10.61 13.21 -1.29
N LEU A 112 11.22 12.04 -0.99
CA LEU A 112 10.63 10.72 -1.22
C LEU A 112 9.70 10.28 -0.08
N THR A 113 9.93 10.79 1.14
CA THR A 113 9.07 10.55 2.30
C THR A 113 8.05 11.68 2.44
N GLU A 114 8.37 12.74 3.18
CA GLU A 114 7.48 13.88 3.47
C GLU A 114 7.01 14.63 2.22
N GLY A 115 7.86 14.71 1.18
CA GLY A 115 7.56 15.34 -0.10
C GLY A 115 6.62 14.53 -1.01
N MET A 116 6.26 13.31 -0.59
CA MET A 116 5.29 12.43 -1.27
C MET A 116 5.69 12.07 -2.72
N LYS A 117 6.99 12.07 -3.04
CA LYS A 117 7.53 11.68 -4.37
C LYS A 117 8.06 10.25 -4.43
N GLY A 118 7.95 9.49 -3.34
CA GLY A 118 8.34 8.08 -3.23
C GLY A 118 7.43 7.35 -2.25
N CYS A 119 8.00 6.72 -1.21
CA CYS A 119 7.29 5.96 -0.19
C CYS A 119 6.08 6.71 0.38
N GLY A 120 6.23 7.99 0.72
CA GLY A 120 5.13 8.78 1.27
C GLY A 120 3.98 8.95 0.27
N GLY A 121 4.27 9.03 -1.03
CA GLY A 121 3.26 9.16 -2.08
C GLY A 121 2.32 7.96 -2.15
N CYS A 122 2.84 6.76 -1.96
CA CYS A 122 2.07 5.52 -1.91
C CYS A 122 1.44 5.30 -0.52
N HIS A 123 2.24 5.40 0.56
CA HIS A 123 1.80 5.05 1.92
C HIS A 123 0.93 6.12 2.61
N LYS A 124 0.77 7.31 2.01
CA LYS A 124 -0.13 8.35 2.53
C LYS A 124 -1.59 7.91 2.65
N LEU A 125 -2.02 6.83 2.00
CA LEU A 125 -3.40 6.36 2.17
C LEU A 125 -3.69 5.91 3.61
N GLY A 126 -2.66 5.51 4.35
CA GLY A 126 -2.82 5.06 5.74
C GLY A 126 -3.46 6.12 6.62
N ASP A 127 -4.28 5.66 7.56
CA ASP A 127 -4.81 6.53 8.59
C ASP A 127 -3.68 6.95 9.53
N LYS A 128 -3.62 8.25 9.79
CA LYS A 128 -2.57 8.88 10.60
C LYS A 128 -3.11 9.24 11.98
N GLY A 129 -4.43 9.36 12.12
CA GLY A 129 -5.06 9.97 13.28
C GLY A 129 -4.79 11.48 13.38
N GLU A 130 -5.56 12.14 14.25
CA GLU A 130 -5.58 13.60 14.36
C GLU A 130 -4.24 14.17 14.85
N ALA A 131 -3.62 13.53 15.83
CA ALA A 131 -2.37 13.99 16.43
C ALA A 131 -1.22 14.05 15.41
N GLU A 132 -1.09 13.01 14.58
CA GLU A 132 -0.08 12.94 13.54
C GLU A 132 -0.36 13.93 12.41
N VAL A 133 -1.61 14.06 11.97
CA VAL A 133 -1.97 15.08 10.96
C VAL A 133 -1.64 16.48 11.48
N LYS A 134 -1.89 16.77 12.75
CA LYS A 134 -1.52 18.05 13.38
C LYS A 134 -0.01 18.26 13.40
N ARG A 135 0.78 17.23 13.75
CA ARG A 135 2.25 17.28 13.71
C ARG A 135 2.75 17.57 12.30
N LEU A 136 2.29 16.81 11.31
CA LEU A 136 2.67 16.99 9.90
C LEU A 136 2.34 18.39 9.38
N LYS A 137 1.17 18.95 9.75
CA LYS A 137 0.80 20.32 9.39
C LYS A 137 1.72 21.36 10.03
N ALA A 138 2.11 21.17 11.30
CA ALA A 138 3.06 22.05 11.99
C ALA A 138 4.46 22.00 11.35
N GLU A 139 4.84 20.87 10.77
CA GLU A 139 6.07 20.67 9.99
C GLU A 139 5.96 21.20 8.54
N GLY A 140 4.80 21.75 8.15
CA GLY A 140 4.60 22.41 6.86
C GLY A 140 3.90 21.54 5.80
N SER A 141 3.45 20.33 6.14
CA SER A 141 2.69 19.47 5.23
C SER A 141 1.33 20.08 4.91
N LYS A 142 1.05 20.28 3.61
CA LYS A 142 -0.22 20.83 3.11
C LYS A 142 -1.15 19.77 2.49
N PHE A 143 -0.60 18.63 2.08
CA PHE A 143 -1.31 17.60 1.32
C PHE A 143 -0.92 16.20 1.80
N GLY A 144 -1.67 15.18 1.37
CA GLY A 144 -1.38 13.78 1.71
C GLY A 144 -1.96 13.31 3.05
N HIS A 145 -2.93 14.04 3.59
CA HIS A 145 -3.64 13.65 4.82
C HIS A 145 -4.89 12.81 4.55
N ALA A 146 -5.40 12.84 3.31
CA ALA A 146 -6.56 12.05 2.90
C ALA A 146 -6.22 10.57 2.74
N SER A 147 -7.14 9.71 3.19
CA SER A 147 -7.04 8.25 3.07
C SER A 147 -7.95 7.67 1.98
N CYS A 148 -9.03 8.39 1.64
CA CYS A 148 -10.13 7.88 0.83
C CYS A 148 -10.12 8.39 -0.63
N ASP A 149 -8.98 8.88 -1.14
CA ASP A 149 -8.87 9.39 -2.51
C ASP A 149 -7.83 8.62 -3.35
N ALA A 150 -7.39 7.44 -2.85
CA ALA A 150 -6.40 6.60 -3.52
C ALA A 150 -6.99 5.79 -4.69
N CYS A 151 -8.19 5.21 -4.53
CA CYS A 151 -8.79 4.33 -5.54
C CYS A 151 -9.90 5.02 -6.38
N HIS A 152 -10.72 5.86 -5.74
CA HIS A 152 -11.70 6.71 -6.40
C HIS A 152 -11.26 8.16 -6.18
N THR A 153 -10.63 8.74 -7.18
CA THR A 153 -9.87 9.97 -6.99
C THR A 153 -10.79 11.17 -6.77
N ARG A 154 -10.28 12.12 -5.98
CA ARG A 154 -10.92 13.43 -5.86
C ARG A 154 -10.86 14.17 -7.21
N HIS A 155 -11.86 14.94 -7.62
CA HIS A 155 -13.09 15.26 -6.88
C HIS A 155 -14.34 14.53 -7.42
N THR A 156 -14.14 13.56 -8.32
CA THR A 156 -15.23 12.76 -8.90
C THR A 156 -15.70 11.67 -7.94
N PHE A 157 -14.80 11.10 -7.13
CA PHE A 157 -15.07 10.00 -6.19
C PHE A 157 -15.88 8.87 -6.86
N SER A 158 -15.45 8.47 -8.06
CA SER A 158 -16.20 7.54 -8.90
C SER A 158 -16.04 6.09 -8.43
N LYS A 159 -17.15 5.45 -8.06
CA LYS A 159 -17.17 3.99 -7.83
C LYS A 159 -16.73 3.21 -9.07
N VAL A 160 -17.08 3.69 -10.27
CA VAL A 160 -16.72 3.02 -11.53
C VAL A 160 -15.21 3.04 -11.74
N GLU A 161 -14.56 4.17 -11.43
CA GLU A 161 -13.10 4.31 -11.44
C GLU A 161 -12.45 3.34 -10.44
N ALA A 162 -12.90 3.33 -9.19
CA ALA A 162 -12.37 2.44 -8.16
C ALA A 162 -12.58 0.95 -8.47
N GLN A 163 -13.53 0.59 -9.33
CA GLN A 163 -13.76 -0.80 -9.77
C GLN A 163 -12.88 -1.22 -10.95
N GLN A 164 -12.13 -0.30 -11.57
CA GLN A 164 -11.14 -0.64 -12.59
C GLN A 164 -9.84 -1.10 -11.93
N PRO A 165 -9.20 -2.19 -12.39
CA PRO A 165 -7.94 -2.67 -11.81
C PRO A 165 -6.80 -1.63 -11.95
N GLN A 166 -6.89 -0.71 -12.91
CA GLN A 166 -5.96 0.41 -13.09
C GLN A 166 -5.91 1.35 -11.87
N ALA A 167 -6.93 1.38 -11.01
CA ALA A 167 -6.90 2.15 -9.77
C ALA A 167 -5.82 1.64 -8.78
N CYS A 168 -5.38 0.39 -8.91
CA CYS A 168 -4.35 -0.22 -8.08
C CYS A 168 -2.93 -0.01 -8.64
N GLN A 169 -2.81 0.17 -9.96
CA GLN A 169 -1.56 0.16 -10.71
C GLN A 169 -0.53 1.17 -10.20
N THR A 170 -0.97 2.35 -9.73
CA THR A 170 -0.05 3.41 -9.32
C THR A 170 0.85 3.01 -8.15
N CYS A 171 0.38 2.12 -7.26
CA CYS A 171 1.14 1.67 -6.10
C CYS A 171 1.58 0.22 -6.21
N HIS A 172 0.75 -0.66 -6.79
CA HIS A 172 1.00 -2.09 -6.85
C HIS A 172 1.75 -2.47 -8.14
N MET A 173 3.00 -2.01 -8.27
CA MET A 173 3.84 -2.21 -9.45
C MET A 173 5.33 -2.28 -9.10
N GLY A 174 6.18 -2.59 -10.08
CA GLY A 174 7.62 -2.29 -10.02
C GLY A 174 8.49 -3.32 -9.30
N PHE A 175 9.41 -2.83 -8.47
CA PHE A 175 10.53 -3.60 -7.94
C PHE A 175 10.08 -4.71 -6.98
N ASP A 176 9.43 -4.34 -5.87
CA ASP A 176 9.17 -5.21 -4.73
C ASP A 176 7.83 -5.94 -4.76
N HIS A 177 6.86 -5.41 -5.51
CA HIS A 177 5.54 -6.02 -5.64
C HIS A 177 4.87 -5.70 -6.98
N PRO A 178 5.36 -6.24 -8.12
CA PRO A 178 4.80 -6.01 -9.45
C PRO A 178 3.46 -6.72 -9.69
N GLN A 179 2.49 -6.52 -8.80
CA GLN A 179 1.20 -7.21 -8.81
C GLN A 179 0.35 -6.78 -10.01
N TRP A 180 0.43 -5.51 -10.43
CA TRP A 180 -0.18 -5.04 -11.67
C TRP A 180 0.39 -5.76 -12.89
N GLU A 181 1.70 -5.89 -13.00
CA GLU A 181 2.36 -6.55 -14.13
C GLU A 181 2.01 -8.05 -14.15
N MET A 182 2.03 -8.70 -12.98
CA MET A 182 1.62 -10.09 -12.85
C MET A 182 0.16 -10.29 -13.27
N TYR A 183 -0.76 -9.48 -12.73
CA TYR A 183 -2.19 -9.54 -13.06
C TYR A 183 -2.45 -9.20 -14.52
N SER A 184 -1.96 -8.07 -15.02
CA SER A 184 -2.27 -7.54 -16.35
C SER A 184 -1.76 -8.46 -17.47
N ALA A 185 -0.65 -9.16 -17.25
CA ALA A 185 -0.14 -10.18 -18.18
C ALA A 185 -0.67 -11.60 -17.91
N SER A 186 -1.44 -11.83 -16.84
CA SER A 186 -2.14 -13.11 -16.59
C SER A 186 -3.35 -13.27 -17.51
N LYS A 187 -3.92 -14.49 -17.55
CA LYS A 187 -5.20 -14.70 -18.27
C LYS A 187 -6.36 -13.93 -17.66
N HIS A 188 -6.36 -13.63 -16.36
CA HIS A 188 -7.38 -12.79 -15.74
C HIS A 188 -7.31 -11.36 -16.29
N GLY A 189 -6.14 -10.72 -16.21
CA GLY A 189 -5.95 -9.34 -16.66
C GLY A 189 -6.11 -9.18 -18.17
N VAL A 190 -5.57 -10.10 -18.98
CA VAL A 190 -5.74 -10.05 -20.44
C VAL A 190 -7.21 -10.16 -20.82
N ARG A 191 -7.97 -11.07 -20.21
CA ARG A 191 -9.42 -11.18 -20.48
C ARG A 191 -10.17 -9.93 -20.04
N TYR A 192 -9.80 -9.34 -18.91
CA TYR A 192 -10.41 -8.10 -18.44
C TYR A 192 -10.14 -6.93 -19.41
N LEU A 193 -8.90 -6.79 -19.89
CA LEU A 193 -8.55 -5.76 -20.87
C LEU A 193 -9.34 -5.94 -22.18
N LEU A 194 -9.45 -7.18 -22.68
CA LEU A 194 -10.21 -7.48 -23.89
C LEU A 194 -11.73 -7.30 -23.69
N LYS A 195 -12.24 -7.47 -22.47
CA LYS A 195 -13.61 -7.09 -22.13
C LYS A 195 -13.76 -5.57 -22.16
N GLN A 196 -12.88 -4.84 -21.46
CA GLN A 196 -12.91 -3.38 -21.33
C GLN A 196 -12.82 -2.66 -22.68
N ASN A 197 -12.09 -3.22 -23.65
CA ASN A 197 -11.98 -2.64 -24.99
C ASN A 197 -13.05 -3.13 -26.00
N GLY A 198 -14.00 -3.96 -25.55
CA GLY A 198 -15.10 -4.46 -26.38
C GLY A 198 -14.77 -5.65 -27.29
N THR A 199 -13.57 -6.23 -27.20
CA THR A 199 -13.20 -7.44 -27.98
C THR A 199 -13.91 -8.69 -27.45
N LEU A 200 -14.08 -8.80 -26.14
CA LEU A 200 -14.84 -9.88 -25.49
C LEU A 200 -16.17 -9.34 -24.96
N SER A 201 -17.17 -10.23 -24.87
CA SER A 201 -18.49 -9.93 -24.29
C SER A 201 -18.38 -9.39 -22.86
N GLU A 202 -19.21 -8.43 -22.51
CA GLU A 202 -19.35 -7.93 -21.12
C GLU A 202 -19.73 -9.04 -20.12
N THR A 203 -20.36 -10.11 -20.58
CA THR A 203 -20.77 -11.25 -19.75
C THR A 203 -19.64 -12.23 -19.46
N ILE A 204 -18.44 -12.03 -20.02
CA ILE A 204 -17.32 -12.94 -19.83
C ILE A 204 -16.77 -12.85 -18.40
N ALA A 205 -16.42 -13.99 -17.82
CA ALA A 205 -15.67 -14.05 -16.57
C ALA A 205 -14.26 -13.47 -16.76
N ALA A 206 -13.99 -12.36 -16.06
CA ALA A 206 -12.72 -11.65 -16.03
C ALA A 206 -12.63 -10.88 -14.70
N PRO A 207 -12.04 -11.47 -13.65
CA PRO A 207 -11.94 -10.83 -12.34
C PRO A 207 -10.95 -9.67 -12.37
N THR A 208 -11.15 -8.67 -11.53
CA THR A 208 -10.21 -7.57 -11.28
C THR A 208 -9.50 -7.73 -9.93
N CYS A 209 -8.55 -6.85 -9.62
CA CYS A 209 -7.98 -6.72 -8.29
C CYS A 209 -9.07 -6.62 -7.21
N GLN A 210 -10.09 -5.80 -7.47
CA GLN A 210 -11.21 -5.55 -6.57
C GLN A 210 -12.12 -6.77 -6.44
N THR A 211 -12.35 -7.53 -7.52
CA THR A 211 -13.11 -8.78 -7.45
C THR A 211 -12.52 -9.74 -6.41
N CYS A 212 -11.19 -9.85 -6.35
CA CYS A 212 -10.51 -10.79 -5.47
C CYS A 212 -10.20 -10.22 -4.07
N HIS A 213 -9.80 -8.95 -3.98
CA HIS A 213 -9.29 -8.36 -2.73
C HIS A 213 -10.29 -7.47 -2.01
N MET A 214 -11.35 -7.04 -2.70
CA MET A 214 -12.43 -6.19 -2.18
C MET A 214 -13.80 -6.80 -2.53
N ALA A 215 -13.92 -8.13 -2.40
CA ALA A 215 -15.14 -8.87 -2.68
C ALA A 215 -16.35 -8.21 -1.99
N ASP A 216 -17.47 -8.14 -2.72
CA ASP A 216 -18.71 -7.46 -2.31
C ASP A 216 -18.55 -5.97 -1.97
N GLY A 217 -17.45 -5.34 -2.39
CA GLY A 217 -17.13 -3.93 -2.07
C GLY A 217 -16.60 -3.74 -0.65
N ASN A 218 -16.15 -4.81 0.01
CA ASN A 218 -15.53 -4.72 1.33
C ASN A 218 -14.19 -3.96 1.25
N HIS A 219 -14.03 -2.92 2.08
CA HIS A 219 -12.80 -2.10 2.12
C HIS A 219 -11.68 -2.68 3.00
N GLU A 220 -11.93 -3.81 3.67
CA GLU A 220 -10.96 -4.54 4.47
C GLU A 220 -10.05 -5.40 3.56
N VAL A 221 -9.06 -4.76 2.95
CA VAL A 221 -8.09 -5.43 2.06
C VAL A 221 -7.09 -6.23 2.89
N ARG A 222 -7.18 -7.55 2.78
CA ARG A 222 -6.36 -8.54 3.51
C ARG A 222 -6.06 -9.75 2.64
N THR A 223 -5.00 -10.47 2.98
CA THR A 223 -4.58 -11.71 2.34
C THR A 223 -4.07 -12.70 3.37
N ALA A 224 -4.20 -13.99 3.08
CA ALA A 224 -3.82 -15.07 3.99
C ALA A 224 -2.31 -15.05 4.33
N TRP A 225 -1.46 -14.86 3.33
CA TRP A 225 0.01 -14.83 3.50
C TRP A 225 0.58 -13.45 3.83
N GLY A 226 -0.22 -12.38 3.75
CA GLY A 226 0.28 -11.02 3.90
C GLY A 226 1.29 -10.64 2.80
N PHE A 227 2.12 -9.64 3.10
CA PHE A 227 3.10 -9.12 2.15
C PHE A 227 4.34 -10.01 2.05
N LEU A 228 4.97 -10.32 3.17
CA LEU A 228 6.24 -11.05 3.21
C LEU A 228 6.10 -12.59 3.14
N ALA A 229 4.88 -13.11 2.98
CA ALA A 229 4.60 -14.54 3.02
C ALA A 229 5.10 -15.23 4.30
N VAL A 230 4.86 -14.59 5.45
CA VAL A 230 5.17 -15.12 6.79
C VAL A 230 3.90 -15.20 7.63
N ARG A 231 3.78 -16.25 8.44
CA ARG A 231 2.62 -16.47 9.33
C ARG A 231 2.98 -17.35 10.52
N LEU A 232 2.07 -17.40 11.51
CA LEU A 232 2.02 -18.43 12.53
C LEU A 232 0.67 -19.20 12.46
N PRO A 233 0.63 -20.49 12.86
CA PRO A 233 1.78 -21.31 13.24
C PRO A 233 2.72 -21.58 12.05
N LEU A 234 3.97 -21.92 12.36
CA LEU A 234 4.94 -22.36 11.35
C LEU A 234 4.51 -23.70 10.74
N ALA A 235 5.12 -24.05 9.60
CA ALA A 235 4.88 -25.32 8.94
C ALA A 235 5.13 -26.53 9.86
N GLU A 236 4.39 -27.61 9.64
CA GLU A 236 4.63 -28.89 10.32
C GLU A 236 5.85 -29.61 9.77
N ASP A 237 6.15 -29.41 8.48
CA ASP A 237 7.37 -29.92 7.84
C ASP A 237 8.61 -29.32 8.52
N SER A 238 9.49 -30.20 9.02
CA SER A 238 10.63 -29.78 9.84
C SER A 238 11.67 -28.97 9.07
N VAL A 239 11.83 -29.22 7.76
CA VAL A 239 12.81 -28.51 6.93
C VAL A 239 12.30 -27.10 6.66
N TRP A 240 11.07 -26.98 6.16
CA TRP A 240 10.47 -25.68 5.89
C TRP A 240 10.31 -24.86 7.17
N LYS A 241 9.96 -25.48 8.29
CA LYS A 241 9.92 -24.80 9.59
C LYS A 241 11.29 -24.21 9.97
N ALA A 242 12.39 -24.92 9.74
CA ALA A 242 13.72 -24.40 10.00
C ALA A 242 14.07 -23.23 9.07
N ASP A 243 13.65 -23.28 7.81
CA ASP A 243 13.81 -22.18 6.85
C ASP A 243 13.01 -20.94 7.27
N GLN A 244 11.75 -21.13 7.70
CA GLN A 244 10.92 -20.06 8.25
C GLN A 244 11.53 -19.43 9.50
N VAL A 245 12.11 -20.23 10.41
CA VAL A 245 12.83 -19.70 11.58
C VAL A 245 14.02 -18.86 11.13
N THR A 246 14.83 -19.33 10.18
CA THR A 246 15.96 -18.56 9.62
C THR A 246 15.50 -17.22 9.02
N ILE A 247 14.38 -17.20 8.30
CA ILE A 247 13.80 -15.97 7.74
C ILE A 247 13.33 -15.04 8.85
N LEU A 248 12.66 -15.55 9.89
CA LEU A 248 12.21 -14.75 11.03
C LEU A 248 13.38 -14.16 11.85
N GLN A 249 14.51 -14.87 11.90
CA GLN A 249 15.76 -14.35 12.48
C GLN A 249 16.31 -13.19 11.65
N ALA A 250 16.36 -13.35 10.32
CA ALA A 250 16.83 -12.30 9.42
C ALA A 250 15.86 -11.12 9.33
N LEU A 251 14.57 -11.33 9.58
CA LEU A 251 13.60 -10.24 9.76
C LEU A 251 13.69 -9.61 11.16
N GLY A 252 14.62 -10.04 12.02
CA GLY A 252 14.81 -9.52 13.38
C GLY A 252 13.63 -9.77 14.32
N VAL A 253 12.65 -10.61 13.94
CA VAL A 253 11.51 -11.01 14.77
C VAL A 253 11.95 -12.01 15.84
N LEU A 254 12.93 -12.85 15.49
CA LEU A 254 13.64 -13.73 16.39
C LEU A 254 15.10 -13.30 16.49
N ASP A 255 15.73 -13.52 17.63
CA ASP A 255 17.18 -13.41 17.78
C ASP A 255 17.90 -14.62 17.14
N PRO A 256 19.23 -14.59 16.95
CA PRO A 256 19.98 -15.70 16.36
C PRO A 256 19.85 -17.05 17.11
N THR A 257 19.37 -17.05 18.36
CA THR A 257 19.10 -18.27 19.14
C THR A 257 17.65 -18.73 19.06
N GLY A 258 16.77 -17.95 18.42
CA GLY A 258 15.36 -18.27 18.18
C GLY A 258 14.39 -17.66 19.20
N ASN A 259 14.82 -16.76 20.08
CA ASN A 259 13.91 -16.10 21.02
C ASN A 259 13.23 -14.89 20.37
N PRO A 260 11.95 -14.60 20.67
CA PRO A 260 11.29 -13.39 20.22
C PRO A 260 12.01 -12.10 20.63
N THR A 261 12.04 -11.12 19.72
CA THR A 261 12.54 -9.77 19.99
C THR A 261 11.37 -8.78 20.16
N GLY A 262 11.66 -7.53 20.52
CA GLY A 262 10.66 -6.46 20.53
C GLY A 262 10.02 -6.18 19.15
N ARG A 263 10.65 -6.61 18.05
CA ARG A 263 10.07 -6.47 16.70
C ARG A 263 8.83 -7.35 16.52
N LEU A 264 8.72 -8.47 17.27
CA LEU A 264 7.50 -9.28 17.27
C LEU A 264 6.28 -8.50 17.77
N ASP A 265 6.45 -7.61 18.74
CA ASP A 265 5.35 -6.80 19.26
C ASP A 265 4.88 -5.76 18.24
N VAL A 266 5.79 -5.21 17.44
CA VAL A 266 5.46 -4.35 16.29
C VAL A 266 4.69 -5.14 15.23
N VAL A 267 5.14 -6.36 14.89
CA VAL A 267 4.45 -7.24 13.93
C VAL A 267 3.02 -7.55 14.38
N LYS A 268 2.80 -7.77 15.68
CA LYS A 268 1.47 -7.98 16.27
C LYS A 268 0.62 -6.71 16.19
N ALA A 269 1.16 -5.57 16.61
CA ALA A 269 0.43 -4.30 16.67
C ALA A 269 0.04 -3.79 15.28
N ALA A 270 0.90 -3.98 14.27
CA ALA A 270 0.65 -3.57 12.90
C ALA A 270 -0.01 -4.66 12.03
N ASP A 271 -0.43 -5.78 12.63
CA ASP A 271 -1.16 -6.87 11.98
C ASP A 271 -0.52 -7.34 10.64
N VAL A 272 0.81 -7.40 10.64
CA VAL A 272 1.62 -7.59 9.43
C VAL A 272 1.50 -9.03 8.92
N ALA A 273 1.27 -9.98 9.82
CA ALA A 273 1.15 -11.42 9.54
C ALA A 273 -0.08 -12.03 10.20
N ARG A 274 -0.61 -13.12 9.62
CA ARG A 274 -1.61 -13.96 10.30
C ARG A 274 -0.91 -14.74 11.41
N LEU A 275 -1.41 -14.67 12.64
CA LEU A 275 -0.74 -15.24 13.81
C LEU A 275 -1.40 -16.53 14.33
N THR A 276 -2.55 -16.90 13.78
CA THR A 276 -3.25 -18.15 14.09
C THR A 276 -3.68 -18.85 12.82
N GLN A 277 -3.80 -20.18 12.88
CA GLN A 277 -4.31 -20.98 11.77
C GLN A 277 -5.72 -20.54 11.37
N GLU A 278 -6.59 -20.26 12.35
CA GLU A 278 -7.93 -19.74 12.12
C GLU A 278 -7.92 -18.42 11.32
N SER A 279 -7.08 -17.45 11.71
CA SER A 279 -6.99 -16.17 10.99
C SER A 279 -6.48 -16.31 9.55
N PHE A 280 -5.68 -17.34 9.28
CA PHE A 280 -5.25 -17.68 7.92
C PHE A 280 -6.36 -18.37 7.14
N ASP A 281 -7.05 -19.33 7.75
CA ASP A 281 -8.11 -20.12 7.11
C ASP A 281 -9.30 -19.25 6.73
N ILE A 282 -9.64 -18.23 7.53
CA ILE A 282 -10.67 -17.25 7.18
C ILE A 282 -10.36 -16.60 5.81
N GLU A 283 -9.15 -16.06 5.65
CA GLU A 283 -8.74 -15.39 4.40
C GLU A 283 -8.56 -16.39 3.25
N ARG A 284 -8.05 -17.59 3.52
CA ARG A 284 -7.91 -18.67 2.52
C ARG A 284 -9.27 -19.11 1.99
N ASN A 285 -10.22 -19.37 2.87
CA ASN A 285 -11.55 -19.83 2.50
C ASN A 285 -12.34 -18.74 1.76
N LYS A 286 -12.16 -17.46 2.13
CA LYS A 286 -12.68 -16.32 1.37
C LYS A 286 -12.18 -16.34 -0.08
N MET A 287 -10.87 -16.52 -0.28
CA MET A 287 -10.30 -16.61 -1.64
C MET A 287 -10.83 -17.82 -2.41
N VAL A 288 -10.92 -19.00 -1.79
CA VAL A 288 -11.49 -20.21 -2.42
C VAL A 288 -12.94 -19.96 -2.86
N SER A 289 -13.74 -19.29 -2.02
CA SER A 289 -15.12 -18.93 -2.37
C SER A 289 -15.19 -18.01 -3.59
N ILE A 290 -14.33 -16.99 -3.65
CA ILE A 290 -14.27 -16.05 -4.79
C ILE A 290 -13.87 -16.79 -6.07
N CYS A 291 -12.88 -17.69 -6.01
CA CYS A 291 -12.53 -18.52 -7.15
C CYS A 291 -13.70 -19.42 -7.61
N GLY A 292 -14.55 -19.83 -6.66
CA GLY A 292 -15.75 -20.64 -6.86
C GLY A 292 -16.80 -20.02 -7.80
N ASP A 293 -16.78 -18.69 -7.97
CA ASP A 293 -17.68 -18.00 -8.89
C ASP A 293 -17.44 -18.39 -10.37
N CYS A 294 -16.24 -18.87 -10.69
CA CYS A 294 -15.82 -19.20 -12.06
C CYS A 294 -15.17 -20.59 -12.21
N HIS A 295 -14.67 -21.16 -11.13
CA HIS A 295 -13.92 -22.42 -11.13
C HIS A 295 -14.49 -23.41 -10.11
N SER A 296 -14.19 -24.70 -10.28
CA SER A 296 -14.50 -25.66 -9.23
C SER A 296 -13.67 -25.39 -7.98
N GLU A 297 -14.24 -25.65 -6.81
CA GLU A 297 -13.55 -25.49 -5.52
C GLU A 297 -12.25 -26.29 -5.47
N ASN A 298 -12.25 -27.51 -6.02
CA ASN A 298 -11.05 -28.36 -6.09
C ASN A 298 -9.94 -27.73 -6.95
N PHE A 299 -10.30 -27.11 -8.07
CA PHE A 299 -9.33 -26.38 -8.89
C PHE A 299 -8.74 -25.20 -8.11
N ALA A 300 -9.59 -24.39 -7.47
CA ALA A 300 -9.15 -23.24 -6.69
C ALA A 300 -8.20 -23.64 -5.55
N LYS A 301 -8.55 -24.67 -4.78
CA LYS A 301 -7.69 -25.19 -3.70
C LYS A 301 -6.36 -25.71 -4.24
N ALA A 302 -6.38 -26.42 -5.36
CA ALA A 302 -5.16 -26.95 -5.98
C ALA A 302 -4.24 -25.82 -6.49
N GLU A 303 -4.77 -24.79 -7.14
CA GLU A 303 -3.95 -23.65 -7.59
C GLU A 303 -3.37 -22.85 -6.43
N LEU A 304 -4.15 -22.61 -5.36
CA LEU A 304 -3.64 -21.94 -4.16
C LEU A 304 -2.57 -22.77 -3.43
N ALA A 305 -2.72 -24.10 -3.40
CA ALA A 305 -1.72 -25.00 -2.82
C ALA A 305 -0.38 -24.95 -3.59
N LYS A 306 -0.41 -24.80 -4.93
CA LYS A 306 0.83 -24.56 -5.71
C LYS A 306 1.52 -23.26 -5.32
N GLY A 307 0.75 -22.22 -4.98
CA GLY A 307 1.29 -20.99 -4.41
C GLY A 307 1.97 -21.20 -3.06
N ASP A 308 1.38 -22.04 -2.20
CA ASP A 308 1.98 -22.43 -0.91
C ASP A 308 3.28 -23.20 -1.11
N ASP A 309 3.30 -24.15 -2.04
CA ASP A 309 4.50 -24.91 -2.41
C ASP A 309 5.59 -23.98 -2.95
N MET A 310 5.24 -22.99 -3.78
CA MET A 310 6.23 -22.02 -4.29
C MET A 310 6.84 -21.16 -3.17
N ILE A 311 6.05 -20.77 -2.15
CA ILE A 311 6.60 -20.10 -0.96
C ILE A 311 7.62 -21.02 -0.27
N ARG A 312 7.30 -22.31 -0.10
CA ARG A 312 8.24 -23.28 0.50
C ARG A 312 9.54 -23.36 -0.28
N GLU A 313 9.48 -23.53 -1.60
CA GLU A 313 10.69 -23.65 -2.44
C GLU A 313 11.52 -22.36 -2.39
N ALA A 314 10.88 -21.19 -2.46
CA ALA A 314 11.57 -19.90 -2.39
C ALA A 314 12.17 -19.63 -1.00
N ASP A 315 11.48 -20.02 0.08
CA ASP A 315 11.98 -19.93 1.45
C ASP A 315 13.24 -20.76 1.64
N HIS A 316 13.32 -21.94 1.01
CA HIS A 316 14.49 -22.80 1.10
C HIS A 316 15.75 -22.12 0.53
N LEU A 317 15.64 -21.52 -0.66
CA LEU A 317 16.75 -20.78 -1.28
C LEU A 317 17.15 -19.55 -0.45
N LEU A 318 16.16 -18.79 0.02
CA LEU A 318 16.42 -17.58 0.82
C LEU A 318 17.06 -17.93 2.16
N ALA A 319 16.58 -18.97 2.85
CA ALA A 319 17.15 -19.43 4.11
C ALA A 319 18.59 -19.93 3.94
N GLU A 320 18.91 -20.59 2.82
CA GLU A 320 20.30 -20.96 2.52
C GLU A 320 21.19 -19.72 2.37
N ALA A 321 20.77 -18.73 1.60
CA ALA A 321 21.51 -17.48 1.42
C ALA A 321 21.75 -16.75 2.75
N ILE A 322 20.72 -16.67 3.61
CA ILE A 322 20.83 -16.09 4.96
C ILE A 322 21.88 -16.83 5.79
N ARG A 323 21.86 -18.18 5.79
CA ARG A 323 22.80 -19.00 6.56
C ARG A 323 24.23 -18.83 6.08
N ILE A 324 24.44 -18.70 4.77
CA ILE A 324 25.77 -18.42 4.19
C ILE A 324 26.31 -17.10 4.75
N ILE A 325 25.54 -16.02 4.70
CA ILE A 325 25.99 -14.70 5.20
C ILE A 325 26.15 -14.72 6.72
N ALA A 326 25.23 -15.36 7.45
CA ALA A 326 25.35 -15.54 8.90
C ALA A 326 26.65 -16.27 9.29
N SER A 327 27.09 -17.26 8.50
CA SER A 327 28.37 -17.95 8.74
C SER A 327 29.58 -17.02 8.60
N LEU A 328 29.54 -16.02 7.72
CA LEU A 328 30.62 -15.04 7.57
C LEU A 328 30.72 -14.12 8.80
N TYR A 329 29.59 -13.77 9.42
CA TYR A 329 29.59 -13.07 10.71
C TYR A 329 30.14 -13.95 11.84
N GLN A 330 29.74 -15.22 11.90
CA GLN A 330 30.23 -16.18 12.90
C GLN A 330 31.74 -16.38 12.83
N ASP A 331 32.28 -16.40 11.61
CA ASP A 331 33.71 -16.56 11.36
C ASP A 331 34.51 -15.26 11.53
N GLY A 332 33.86 -14.13 11.86
CA GLY A 332 34.50 -12.84 12.02
C GLY A 332 34.99 -12.19 10.72
N ILE A 333 34.56 -12.72 9.57
CA ILE A 333 34.89 -12.19 8.24
C ILE A 333 34.08 -10.92 7.97
N LEU A 334 32.79 -10.94 8.33
CA LEU A 334 31.95 -9.74 8.35
C LEU A 334 31.92 -9.13 9.75
N ALA A 335 32.16 -7.83 9.84
CA ALA A 335 32.03 -7.09 11.08
C ALA A 335 30.58 -6.65 11.29
N LYS A 336 30.05 -6.82 12.52
CA LYS A 336 28.71 -6.33 12.87
C LYS A 336 28.62 -4.82 12.65
N PRO A 337 27.72 -4.32 11.78
CA PRO A 337 27.47 -2.89 11.66
C PRO A 337 27.02 -2.28 13.00
N GLU A 338 27.32 -0.99 13.20
CA GLU A 338 26.95 -0.28 14.43
C GLU A 338 25.43 -0.33 14.67
N GLY A 339 24.63 -0.13 13.62
CA GLY A 339 23.16 -0.14 13.68
C GLY A 339 22.50 -1.51 13.80
N TYR A 340 23.24 -2.62 13.66
CA TYR A 340 22.66 -3.95 13.77
C TYR A 340 22.52 -4.39 15.23
N ALA A 341 21.37 -4.98 15.58
CA ALA A 341 21.14 -5.53 16.91
C ALA A 341 22.10 -6.69 17.24
N THR A 342 22.38 -7.54 16.25
CA THR A 342 23.24 -8.73 16.36
C THR A 342 24.12 -8.89 15.13
N ALA A 343 25.20 -9.67 15.23
CA ALA A 343 26.04 -10.04 14.07
C ALA A 343 25.33 -11.09 13.20
N PHE A 344 24.27 -10.67 12.52
CA PHE A 344 23.39 -11.49 11.70
C PHE A 344 22.79 -10.62 10.59
N PRO A 345 22.57 -11.12 9.36
CA PRO A 345 21.96 -10.35 8.27
C PRO A 345 20.54 -9.86 8.64
N ASP A 346 20.21 -8.61 8.33
CA ASP A 346 18.85 -8.05 8.49
C ASP A 346 18.19 -7.84 7.11
N LEU A 347 17.06 -8.49 6.85
CA LEU A 347 16.32 -8.37 5.59
C LEU A 347 15.60 -7.03 5.43
N LEU A 348 15.50 -6.22 6.49
CA LEU A 348 14.89 -4.90 6.44
C LEU A 348 15.90 -3.77 6.18
N THR A 349 17.18 -4.09 5.98
CA THR A 349 18.14 -3.15 5.39
C THR A 349 17.94 -3.16 3.89
N PHE A 350 17.54 -2.01 3.34
CA PHE A 350 17.21 -1.87 1.92
C PHE A 350 18.50 -1.65 1.12
N HIS A 351 18.61 -0.50 0.47
CA HIS A 351 19.83 -0.06 -0.22
C HIS A 351 20.97 0.30 0.75
N ASP A 352 20.68 0.35 2.06
CA ASP A 352 21.63 0.60 3.13
C ASP A 352 22.21 -0.69 3.73
N ALA A 353 21.93 -1.85 3.13
CA ALA A 353 22.66 -3.07 3.42
C ALA A 353 24.19 -2.80 3.31
N PRO A 354 24.98 -3.16 4.34
CA PRO A 354 26.31 -2.61 4.57
C PRO A 354 27.39 -3.25 3.69
N THR A 355 27.10 -4.38 3.06
CA THR A 355 28.01 -5.10 2.16
C THR A 355 27.31 -5.50 0.87
N VAL A 356 28.07 -5.70 -0.21
CA VAL A 356 27.52 -6.11 -1.51
C VAL A 356 26.80 -7.46 -1.42
N ILE A 357 27.33 -8.41 -0.65
CA ILE A 357 26.67 -9.71 -0.45
C ILE A 357 25.32 -9.58 0.28
N GLU A 358 25.19 -8.61 1.21
CA GLU A 358 23.92 -8.29 1.85
C GLU A 358 22.96 -7.50 0.94
N GLN A 359 23.47 -6.66 0.03
CA GLN A 359 22.66 -6.03 -1.02
C GLN A 359 22.07 -7.07 -1.98
N GLN A 360 22.83 -8.11 -2.33
CA GLN A 360 22.32 -9.23 -3.12
C GLN A 360 21.24 -10.00 -2.35
N LEU A 361 21.43 -10.22 -1.05
CA LEU A 361 20.40 -10.85 -0.21
C LEU A 361 19.12 -10.01 -0.16
N PHE A 362 19.23 -8.68 -0.05
CA PHE A 362 18.10 -7.77 -0.12
C PHE A 362 17.35 -7.91 -1.46
N GLN A 363 18.07 -7.93 -2.58
CA GLN A 363 17.46 -8.11 -3.90
C GLN A 363 16.77 -9.47 -4.02
N MET A 364 17.42 -10.55 -3.58
CA MET A 364 16.84 -11.88 -3.53
C MET A 364 15.55 -11.92 -2.70
N HIS A 365 15.52 -11.24 -1.56
CA HIS A 365 14.39 -11.22 -0.65
C HIS A 365 13.23 -10.35 -1.15
N LEU A 366 13.50 -9.10 -1.50
CA LEU A 366 12.45 -8.10 -1.73
C LEU A 366 12.08 -7.98 -3.21
N GLU A 367 12.93 -8.39 -4.15
CA GLU A 367 12.61 -8.39 -5.59
C GLU A 367 12.24 -9.81 -6.07
N HIS A 368 13.20 -10.73 -6.07
CA HIS A 368 13.05 -12.00 -6.77
C HIS A 368 12.13 -12.99 -6.05
N ARG A 369 12.24 -13.11 -4.71
CA ARG A 369 11.29 -13.92 -3.94
C ARG A 369 9.86 -13.42 -4.07
N MET A 370 9.66 -12.10 -4.01
CA MET A 370 8.33 -11.50 -4.14
C MET A 370 7.70 -11.84 -5.50
N ARG A 371 8.48 -11.79 -6.58
CA ARG A 371 8.04 -12.19 -7.92
C ARG A 371 7.74 -13.69 -8.02
N ALA A 372 8.56 -14.54 -7.41
CA ALA A 372 8.40 -15.99 -7.47
C ALA A 372 7.03 -16.43 -6.93
N PHE A 373 6.69 -16.09 -5.68
CA PHE A 373 5.42 -16.54 -5.10
C PHE A 373 4.22 -15.71 -5.55
N GLN A 374 4.35 -14.38 -5.66
CA GLN A 374 3.20 -13.55 -6.09
C GLN A 374 2.85 -13.84 -7.55
N GLY A 375 3.82 -14.16 -8.39
CA GLY A 375 3.59 -14.60 -9.77
C GLY A 375 2.70 -15.83 -9.82
N THR A 376 2.94 -16.81 -8.94
CA THR A 376 2.08 -18.00 -8.81
C THR A 376 0.66 -17.64 -8.37
N PHE A 377 0.48 -16.80 -7.34
CA PHE A 377 -0.85 -16.42 -6.86
C PHE A 377 -1.65 -15.56 -7.87
N HIS A 378 -0.98 -14.82 -8.74
CA HIS A 378 -1.61 -14.04 -9.81
C HIS A 378 -1.66 -14.79 -11.15
N ALA A 379 -1.38 -16.10 -11.16
CA ALA A 379 -1.40 -16.95 -12.35
C ALA A 379 -0.53 -16.41 -13.51
N ASN A 380 0.64 -15.87 -13.17
CA ASN A 380 1.64 -15.37 -14.11
C ASN A 380 2.89 -16.27 -14.10
N PRO A 381 3.04 -17.18 -15.07
CA PRO A 381 4.15 -18.13 -15.09
C PRO A 381 5.49 -17.46 -15.39
N ASP A 382 5.50 -16.36 -16.13
CA ASP A 382 6.72 -15.66 -16.53
C ASP A 382 7.36 -14.99 -15.31
N TYR A 383 6.57 -14.27 -14.52
CA TYR A 383 7.00 -13.69 -13.24
C TYR A 383 7.39 -14.74 -12.21
N ALA A 384 6.64 -15.84 -12.13
CA ALA A 384 6.96 -16.92 -11.18
C ALA A 384 8.31 -17.59 -11.52
N LEU A 385 8.56 -17.85 -12.81
CA LEU A 385 9.76 -18.55 -13.28
C LEU A 385 10.91 -17.58 -13.56
N TRP A 386 10.83 -16.79 -14.62
CA TRP A 386 11.97 -16.07 -15.19
C TRP A 386 12.38 -14.84 -14.38
N TYR A 387 11.42 -14.11 -13.82
CA TYR A 387 11.72 -12.93 -12.99
C TYR A 387 11.77 -13.24 -11.49
N GLY A 388 11.42 -14.47 -11.11
CA GLY A 388 11.32 -14.93 -9.73
C GLY A 388 12.29 -16.07 -9.45
N TRP A 389 11.84 -17.32 -9.63
CA TRP A 389 12.59 -18.53 -9.31
C TRP A 389 14.00 -18.57 -9.92
N SER A 390 14.12 -18.34 -11.23
CA SER A 390 15.39 -18.38 -11.95
C SER A 390 16.38 -17.34 -11.42
N GLU A 391 15.88 -16.15 -11.06
CA GLU A 391 16.71 -15.08 -10.49
C GLU A 391 17.13 -15.43 -9.06
N MET A 392 16.26 -16.01 -8.23
CA MET A 392 16.64 -16.48 -6.89
C MET A 392 17.74 -17.55 -6.93
N VAL A 393 17.68 -18.46 -7.90
CA VAL A 393 18.74 -19.47 -8.11
C VAL A 393 20.06 -18.79 -8.50
N ARG A 394 20.00 -17.73 -9.31
CA ARG A 394 21.18 -16.93 -9.68
C ARG A 394 21.73 -16.17 -8.47
N ASP A 395 20.89 -15.47 -7.72
CA ASP A 395 21.27 -14.74 -6.50
C ASP A 395 21.99 -15.64 -5.52
N LEU A 396 21.47 -16.84 -5.26
CA LEU A 396 22.10 -17.79 -4.36
C LEU A 396 23.48 -18.24 -4.88
N SER A 397 23.63 -18.40 -6.20
CA SER A 397 24.90 -18.74 -6.81
C SER A 397 25.92 -17.60 -6.64
N GLU A 398 25.50 -16.36 -6.85
CA GLU A 398 26.33 -15.16 -6.67
C GLU A 398 26.71 -14.96 -5.18
N ILE A 399 25.78 -15.19 -4.25
CA ILE A 399 26.04 -15.16 -2.81
C ILE A 399 27.07 -16.23 -2.40
N ARG A 400 26.97 -17.45 -2.95
CA ARG A 400 27.95 -18.51 -2.72
C ARG A 400 29.35 -18.12 -3.23
N GLU A 401 29.43 -17.51 -4.41
CA GLU A 401 30.69 -17.02 -4.98
C GLU A 401 31.30 -15.91 -4.13
N MET A 402 30.53 -14.87 -3.81
CA MET A 402 30.98 -13.76 -2.95
C MET A 402 31.43 -14.24 -1.57
N ALA A 403 30.71 -15.19 -0.96
CA ALA A 403 31.12 -15.76 0.32
C ALA A 403 32.44 -16.53 0.22
N ALA A 404 32.66 -17.27 -0.87
CA ALA A 404 33.92 -17.96 -1.12
C ALA A 404 35.08 -16.97 -1.32
N ASP A 405 34.84 -15.86 -2.00
CA ASP A 405 35.82 -14.80 -2.24
C ASP A 405 36.24 -14.11 -0.94
N LEU A 406 35.27 -13.66 -0.14
CA LEU A 406 35.51 -13.06 1.18
C LEU A 406 36.32 -13.99 2.09
N ARG A 407 36.04 -15.30 2.03
CA ARG A 407 36.79 -16.32 2.78
C ARG A 407 38.22 -16.52 2.28
N ARG A 408 38.49 -16.31 0.99
CA ARG A 408 39.87 -16.37 0.44
C ARG A 408 40.67 -15.14 0.80
N GLU A 409 40.05 -13.97 0.75
CA GLU A 409 40.69 -12.68 1.05
C GLU A 409 41.04 -12.50 2.53
N HIS A 410 40.29 -13.16 3.42
CA HIS A 410 40.53 -13.13 4.86
C HIS A 410 41.67 -14.07 5.34
N ARG A 411 42.13 -15.00 4.49
CA ARG A 411 43.24 -15.92 4.79
C ARG A 411 44.57 -15.28 4.43
#